data_AF-A0A947J7I6-F1
#
_entry.id   AF-A0A947J7I6-F1
#
_cell.length_a   1.000
_cell.length_b   1.000
_cell.length_c   1.000
_cell.angle_alpha   90.00
_cell.angle_beta   90.00
_cell.angle_gamma   90.00
#
_symmetry.space_group_name_H-M   'P 1'
#
loop_
_entity.id
_entity.type
_entity.pdbx_description
1 polymer ?
#
loop_
_entity_poly.entity_id
_entity_poly.type
_entity_poly.pdbx_seq_one_letter_code
_entity_poly.pdbx_strand_id
1 'polypeptide(L)'
;MDYSPILGVVTAAFEVIVAGWALNSLRRSPGERRIVWTTSAILVLLAGYQVAEVAICANVAGAGFLPRLAFIIVTWLPPLGLLLIAQLRRPRSRTSYTSAYGLLAAAAGIVAWIVIDGSFATASVCNAVYARYAHVMPRFLVYAWFYWLGLLGMAAFSGHGAMICQDERRKRQLTLLCGGTLAFTIPSIALSWVVPTTRGALPSILCHFALLLAVCLARLLVLERRETEETDEPVLAEAR
;
A
#
# COMPACT_ATOMS: atom_id res chain seq x y z
N MET A 1 -17.99 21.57 9.89
CA MET A 1 -17.72 20.18 10.32
C MET A 1 -16.23 20.06 10.39
N ASP A 2 -15.70 19.97 11.61
CA ASP A 2 -14.26 20.03 11.84
C ASP A 2 -13.63 18.68 11.49
N TYR A 3 -12.50 18.71 10.78
CA TYR A 3 -11.72 17.52 10.44
C TYR A 3 -11.14 16.90 11.72
N SER A 4 -11.33 15.60 11.92
CA SER A 4 -10.71 14.87 13.04
C SER A 4 -9.41 14.20 12.59
N PRO A 5 -8.23 14.77 12.90
CA PRO A 5 -6.94 14.19 12.51
C PRO A 5 -6.61 12.90 13.27
N ILE A 6 -7.38 12.57 14.31
CA ILE A 6 -7.07 11.49 15.25
C ILE A 6 -6.92 10.15 14.51
N LEU A 7 -7.83 9.85 13.58
CA LEU A 7 -7.82 8.58 12.86
C LEU A 7 -6.58 8.45 11.96
N GLY A 8 -6.23 9.51 11.22
CA GLY A 8 -5.03 9.53 10.37
C GLY A 8 -3.74 9.41 11.19
N VAL A 9 -3.63 10.15 12.30
CA VAL A 9 -2.45 10.11 13.19
C VAL A 9 -2.29 8.73 13.83
N VAL A 10 -3.36 8.11 14.34
CA VAL A 10 -3.31 6.78 14.95
C VAL A 10 -2.92 5.72 13.91
N THR A 11 -3.48 5.80 12.70
CA THR A 11 -3.15 4.88 11.60
C THR A 11 -1.69 5.02 11.18
N ALA A 12 -1.21 6.26 10.98
CA ALA A 12 0.18 6.53 10.64
C ALA A 12 1.14 6.02 11.73
N ALA A 13 0.81 6.25 13.00
CA ALA A 13 1.62 5.77 14.12
C ALA A 13 1.72 4.23 14.13
N PHE A 14 0.60 3.53 13.94
CA PHE A 14 0.58 2.08 13.84
C PHE A 14 1.47 1.58 12.69
N GLU A 15 1.34 2.16 11.50
CA GLU A 15 2.09 1.76 10.31
C GLU A 15 3.60 2.00 10.46
N VAL A 16 3.99 3.14 11.04
CA VAL A 16 5.41 3.45 11.35
C VAL A 16 5.98 2.49 12.38
N ILE A 17 5.22 2.19 13.44
CA ILE A 17 5.66 1.25 14.49
C ILE A 17 5.88 -0.14 13.90
N VAL A 18 4.93 -0.64 13.08
CA VAL A 18 5.04 -1.95 12.43
C VAL A 18 6.21 -1.97 11.44
N ALA A 19 6.40 -0.92 10.64
CA ALA A 19 7.52 -0.83 9.71
C ALA A 19 8.88 -0.80 10.45
N GLY A 20 8.99 0.00 11.51
CA GLY A 20 10.18 0.07 12.35
C GLY A 20 10.49 -1.27 13.03
N TRP A 21 9.48 -1.94 13.55
CA TRP A 21 9.59 -3.29 14.11
C TRP A 21 10.08 -4.31 13.06
N ALA A 22 9.51 -4.28 11.85
CA ALA A 22 9.91 -5.16 10.75
C ALA A 22 11.37 -4.93 10.32
N LEU A 23 11.78 -3.66 10.19
CA LEU A 23 13.16 -3.31 9.85
C LEU A 23 14.15 -3.66 10.97
N ASN A 24 13.75 -3.55 12.23
CA ASN A 24 14.58 -4.00 13.34
C ASN A 24 14.69 -5.53 13.38
N SER A 25 13.62 -6.25 13.02
CA SER A 25 13.66 -7.72 12.95
C SER A 25 14.63 -8.25 11.90
N LEU A 26 14.87 -7.51 10.81
CA LEU A 26 15.91 -7.85 9.83
C LEU A 26 17.32 -7.94 10.42
N ARG A 27 17.58 -7.27 11.55
CA ARG A 27 18.86 -7.36 12.26
C ARG A 27 19.01 -8.64 13.07
N ARG A 28 17.89 -9.25 13.47
CA ARG A 28 17.84 -10.42 14.36
C ARG A 28 17.60 -11.74 13.64
N SER A 29 17.02 -11.70 12.44
CA SER A 29 16.53 -12.89 11.74
C SER A 29 16.68 -12.73 10.23
N PRO A 30 17.40 -13.62 9.52
CA PRO A 30 17.54 -13.59 8.06
C PRO A 30 16.29 -14.12 7.31
N GLY A 31 15.11 -13.55 7.57
CA GLY A 31 13.96 -13.75 6.68
C GLY A 31 14.28 -13.25 5.25
N GLU A 32 13.43 -13.52 4.26
CA GLU A 32 13.72 -13.13 2.87
C GLU A 32 13.77 -11.59 2.77
N ARG A 33 14.97 -11.01 2.83
CA ARG A 33 15.22 -9.57 3.06
C ARG A 33 14.41 -8.69 2.12
N ARG A 34 14.23 -9.12 0.87
CA ARG A 34 13.45 -8.40 -0.14
C ARG A 34 11.98 -8.25 0.24
N ILE A 35 11.35 -9.28 0.80
CA ILE A 35 9.94 -9.29 1.22
C ILE A 35 9.74 -8.30 2.36
N VAL A 36 10.60 -8.35 3.38
CA VAL A 36 10.50 -7.46 4.55
C VAL A 36 10.73 -6.00 4.15
N TRP A 37 11.72 -5.72 3.31
CA TRP A 37 11.98 -4.36 2.80
C TRP A 37 10.81 -3.84 1.96
N THR A 38 10.27 -4.64 1.03
CA THR A 38 9.16 -4.22 0.17
C THR A 38 7.90 -3.98 1.00
N THR A 39 7.60 -4.86 1.95
CA THR A 39 6.46 -4.70 2.87
C THR A 39 6.61 -3.46 3.75
N SER A 40 7.80 -3.22 4.29
CA SER A 40 8.08 -2.03 5.11
C SER A 40 7.95 -0.74 4.29
N ALA A 41 8.40 -0.74 3.03
CA ALA A 41 8.24 0.39 2.12
C ALA A 41 6.75 0.71 1.86
N ILE A 42 5.90 -0.32 1.69
CA ILE A 42 4.45 -0.13 1.55
C ILE A 42 3.86 0.53 2.81
N LEU A 43 4.21 0.04 4.01
CA LEU A 43 3.74 0.61 5.28
C LEU A 43 4.17 2.08 5.46
N VAL A 44 5.41 2.40 5.11
CA VAL A 44 5.93 3.78 5.18
C VAL A 44 5.20 4.70 4.19
N LEU A 45 4.87 4.22 3.00
CA LEU A 45 4.09 5.01 2.03
C LEU A 45 2.65 5.24 2.52
N LEU A 46 2.01 4.22 3.11
CA LEU A 46 0.69 4.39 3.72
C LEU A 46 0.73 5.46 4.83
N ALA A 47 1.71 5.37 5.73
CA ALA A 47 1.87 6.34 6.80
C ALA A 47 2.17 7.75 6.27
N GLY A 48 3.03 7.83 5.25
CA GLY A 48 3.37 9.08 4.58
C GLY A 48 2.15 9.77 3.97
N TYR A 49 1.21 9.01 3.42
CA TYR A 49 -0.04 9.57 2.92
C TYR A 49 -0.92 10.11 4.06
N GLN A 50 -1.07 9.35 5.15
CA GLN A 50 -1.85 9.78 6.32
C GLN A 50 -1.30 11.08 6.92
N VAL A 51 0.03 11.19 7.03
CA VAL A 51 0.69 12.43 7.47
C VAL A 51 0.46 13.57 6.49
N ALA A 52 0.56 13.30 5.17
CA ALA A 52 0.28 14.31 4.16
C ALA A 52 -1.16 14.81 4.23
N GLU A 53 -2.14 13.93 4.44
CA GLU A 53 -3.55 14.30 4.59
C GLU A 53 -3.78 15.21 5.81
N VAL A 54 -3.24 14.83 6.97
CA VAL A 54 -3.33 15.65 8.19
C VAL A 54 -2.71 17.03 7.96
N ALA A 55 -1.55 17.09 7.31
CA ALA A 55 -0.87 18.35 7.01
C ALA A 55 -1.65 19.23 6.02
N ILE A 56 -2.27 18.63 4.99
CA ILE A 56 -3.13 19.32 4.04
C ILE A 56 -4.35 19.93 4.75
N CYS A 57 -5.01 19.14 5.61
CA CYS A 57 -6.21 19.59 6.30
C CYS A 57 -5.94 20.56 7.45
N ALA A 58 -4.74 20.57 8.03
CA ALA A 58 -4.33 21.55 9.04
C ALA A 58 -4.15 22.96 8.46
N ASN A 59 -3.73 23.08 7.19
CA ASN A 59 -3.56 24.37 6.53
C ASN A 59 -3.96 24.33 5.05
N VAL A 60 -5.27 24.28 4.81
CA VAL A 60 -5.85 24.16 3.46
C VAL A 60 -5.42 25.31 2.54
N ALA A 61 -5.32 26.53 3.05
CA ALA A 61 -4.94 27.72 2.28
C ALA A 61 -3.45 27.74 1.88
N GLY A 62 -2.57 27.08 2.65
CA GLY A 62 -1.13 26.99 2.40
C GLY A 62 -0.67 25.64 1.82
N ALA A 63 -1.59 24.73 1.48
CA ALA A 63 -1.25 23.34 1.16
C ALA A 63 -0.36 23.18 -0.09
N GLY A 64 -0.38 24.13 -1.04
CA GLY A 64 0.62 24.24 -2.12
C GLY A 64 0.95 22.91 -2.84
N PHE A 65 2.14 22.35 -2.57
CA PHE A 65 2.63 21.10 -3.16
C PHE A 65 2.14 19.82 -2.45
N LEU A 66 1.63 19.91 -1.22
CA LEU A 66 1.26 18.75 -0.40
C LEU A 66 0.21 17.83 -1.07
N PRO A 67 -0.86 18.35 -1.72
CA PRO A 67 -1.79 17.50 -2.46
C PRO A 67 -1.09 16.66 -3.54
N ARG A 68 -0.16 17.25 -4.29
CA ARG A 68 0.62 16.53 -5.32
C ARG A 68 1.52 15.48 -4.69
N LEU A 69 2.16 15.79 -3.55
CA LEU A 69 2.96 14.83 -2.80
C LEU A 69 2.13 13.63 -2.35
N ALA A 70 0.90 13.83 -1.89
CA ALA A 70 0.00 12.74 -1.51
C ALA A 70 -0.29 11.80 -2.69
N PHE A 71 -0.53 12.33 -3.89
CA PHE A 71 -0.68 11.53 -5.11
C PHE A 71 0.60 10.79 -5.49
N ILE A 72 1.77 11.44 -5.39
CA ILE A 72 3.06 10.80 -5.65
C ILE A 72 3.27 9.60 -4.72
N ILE A 73 3.00 9.76 -3.42
CA ILE A 73 3.13 8.69 -2.43
C ILE A 73 2.23 7.50 -2.79
N VAL A 74 0.96 7.76 -3.09
CA VAL A 74 -0.03 6.71 -3.40
C VAL A 74 0.27 6.00 -4.72
N THR A 75 0.90 6.68 -5.68
CA THR A 75 1.28 6.12 -6.99
C THR A 75 2.18 4.89 -6.85
N TRP A 76 3.04 4.85 -5.83
CA TRP A 76 3.99 3.76 -5.60
C TRP A 76 3.37 2.52 -4.93
N LEU A 77 2.19 2.64 -4.32
CA LEU A 77 1.59 1.56 -3.53
C LEU A 77 1.22 0.34 -4.40
N PRO A 78 0.42 0.45 -5.49
CA PRO A 78 0.05 -0.72 -6.29
C PRO A 78 1.26 -1.44 -6.94
N PRO A 79 2.24 -0.72 -7.54
CA PRO A 79 3.45 -1.35 -8.08
C PRO A 79 4.26 -2.12 -7.03
N LEU A 80 4.45 -1.56 -5.83
CA LEU A 80 5.16 -2.26 -4.75
C LEU A 80 4.37 -3.45 -4.23
N GLY A 81 3.05 -3.36 -4.17
CA GLY A 81 2.17 -4.49 -3.87
C GLY A 81 2.33 -5.64 -4.87
N LEU A 82 2.36 -5.34 -6.17
CA LEU A 82 2.66 -6.34 -7.21
C LEU A 82 4.07 -6.91 -7.11
N LEU A 83 5.06 -6.08 -6.80
CA LEU A 83 6.42 -6.54 -6.58
C LEU A 83 6.49 -7.52 -5.39
N LEU A 84 5.78 -7.22 -4.29
CA LEU A 84 5.68 -8.11 -3.13
C LEU A 84 5.03 -9.46 -3.52
N ILE A 85 3.96 -9.44 -4.33
CA ILE A 85 3.32 -10.66 -4.84
C ILE A 85 4.31 -11.48 -5.68
N ALA A 86 5.07 -10.84 -6.57
CA ALA A 86 6.07 -11.51 -7.38
C ALA A 86 7.21 -12.13 -6.53
N GLN A 87 7.54 -11.52 -5.39
CA GLN A 87 8.50 -12.06 -4.42
C GLN A 87 7.96 -13.28 -3.67
N LEU A 88 6.67 -13.26 -3.30
CA LEU A 88 6.02 -14.34 -2.56
C LEU A 88 5.68 -15.56 -3.44
N ARG A 89 5.45 -15.37 -4.73
CA ARG A 89 4.97 -16.43 -5.63
C ARG A 89 6.04 -17.52 -5.88
N ARG A 90 5.67 -18.77 -5.62
CA ARG A 90 6.45 -19.98 -5.93
C ARG A 90 5.61 -20.96 -6.77
N PRO A 91 6.09 -21.47 -7.91
CA PRO A 91 7.37 -21.20 -8.56
C PRO A 91 7.45 -19.75 -9.08
N ARG A 92 8.68 -19.27 -9.23
CA ARG A 92 8.96 -17.89 -9.63
C ARG A 92 8.51 -17.68 -11.08
N SER A 93 7.51 -16.82 -11.29
CA SER A 93 6.97 -16.52 -12.62
C SER A 93 7.61 -15.27 -13.20
N ARG A 94 8.20 -15.38 -14.41
CA ARG A 94 8.76 -14.24 -15.15
C ARG A 94 7.69 -13.18 -15.41
N THR A 95 6.47 -13.60 -15.78
CA THR A 95 5.34 -12.70 -16.05
C THR A 95 5.02 -11.81 -14.85
N SER A 96 5.07 -12.35 -13.62
CA SER A 96 4.77 -11.59 -12.40
C SER A 96 5.82 -10.51 -12.12
N TYR A 97 7.10 -10.77 -12.40
CA TYR A 97 8.14 -9.76 -12.27
C TYR A 97 8.07 -8.71 -13.37
N THR A 98 7.83 -9.13 -14.62
CA THR A 98 7.68 -8.21 -15.74
C THR A 98 6.50 -7.26 -15.52
N SER A 99 5.36 -7.75 -15.02
CA SER A 99 4.21 -6.89 -14.71
C SER A 99 4.52 -5.91 -13.57
N ALA A 100 5.17 -6.37 -12.50
CA ALA A 100 5.57 -5.52 -11.39
C ALA A 100 6.55 -4.40 -11.82
N TYR A 101 7.61 -4.75 -12.57
CA TYR A 101 8.58 -3.77 -13.06
C TYR A 101 7.99 -2.85 -14.12
N GLY A 102 7.12 -3.36 -14.99
CA GLY A 102 6.39 -2.53 -15.96
C GLY A 102 5.52 -1.49 -15.26
N LEU A 103 4.81 -1.87 -14.21
CA LEU A 103 3.99 -0.93 -13.44
C LEU A 103 4.84 0.06 -12.62
N LEU A 104 6.01 -0.37 -12.10
CA LEU A 104 6.97 0.53 -11.45
C LEU A 104 7.52 1.59 -12.42
N ALA A 105 7.84 1.20 -13.66
CA ALA A 105 8.29 2.14 -14.68
C ALA A 105 7.17 3.13 -15.07
N ALA A 106 5.94 2.64 -15.22
CA ALA A 106 4.78 3.50 -15.44
C ALA A 106 4.53 4.47 -14.27
N ALA A 107 4.68 3.98 -13.03
CA ALA A 107 4.58 4.80 -11.82
C ALA A 107 5.61 5.95 -11.83
N ALA A 108 6.87 5.66 -12.18
CA ALA A 108 7.91 6.68 -12.30
C ALA A 108 7.56 7.74 -13.35
N GLY A 109 7.01 7.33 -14.51
CA GLY A 109 6.53 8.25 -15.54
C GLY A 109 5.38 9.15 -15.06
N ILE A 110 4.40 8.57 -14.35
CA ILE A 110 3.28 9.33 -13.78
C ILE A 110 3.77 10.30 -12.70
N VAL A 111 4.68 9.87 -11.84
CA VAL A 111 5.28 10.74 -10.80
C VAL A 111 6.02 11.90 -11.43
N ALA A 112 6.86 11.64 -12.45
CA ALA A 112 7.54 12.71 -13.19
C ALA A 112 6.54 13.70 -13.79
N TRP A 113 5.43 13.20 -14.35
CA TRP A 113 4.37 14.05 -14.87
C TRP A 113 3.70 14.90 -13.78
N ILE A 114 3.33 14.33 -12.63
CA ILE A 114 2.71 15.06 -11.51
C ILE A 114 3.64 16.14 -10.95
N VAL A 115 4.96 15.88 -10.93
CA VAL A 115 5.95 16.86 -10.46
C VAL A 115 6.03 18.06 -11.41
N ILE A 116 6.02 17.81 -12.73
CA ILE A 116 6.12 18.85 -13.77
C ILE A 116 4.81 19.63 -13.88
N ASP A 117 3.66 18.95 -13.81
CA ASP A 117 2.35 19.58 -13.96
C ASP A 117 1.83 20.15 -12.64
N GLY A 118 2.13 21.43 -12.40
CA GLY A 118 1.67 22.17 -11.22
C GLY A 118 0.14 22.29 -11.07
N SER A 119 -0.63 21.99 -12.12
CA SER A 119 -2.09 22.10 -12.13
C SER A 119 -2.85 20.82 -11.76
N PHE A 120 -2.14 19.70 -11.54
CA PHE A 120 -2.74 18.37 -11.36
C PHE A 120 -3.63 18.25 -10.12
N ALA A 121 -3.22 18.86 -9.00
CA ALA A 121 -3.97 18.90 -7.74
C ALA A 121 -3.69 20.23 -7.04
N THR A 122 -4.67 21.14 -7.05
CA THR A 122 -4.50 22.53 -6.61
C THR A 122 -5.39 22.93 -5.44
N ALA A 123 -6.50 22.21 -5.20
CA ALA A 123 -7.39 22.48 -4.08
C ALA A 123 -7.79 21.18 -3.37
N SER A 124 -7.89 21.26 -2.05
CA SER A 124 -8.40 20.18 -1.20
C SER A 124 -9.55 20.72 -0.36
N VAL A 125 -10.66 19.98 -0.33
CA VAL A 125 -11.80 20.24 0.57
C VAL A 125 -11.79 19.13 1.60
N CYS A 126 -11.41 19.46 2.83
CA CYS A 126 -11.43 18.52 3.94
C CYS A 126 -12.85 18.44 4.51
N ASN A 127 -13.42 17.25 4.49
CA ASN A 127 -14.60 16.90 5.28
C ASN A 127 -14.15 16.20 6.57
N ALA A 128 -15.09 15.95 7.49
CA ALA A 128 -14.79 15.43 8.83
C ALA A 128 -13.83 14.22 8.88
N VAL A 129 -13.84 13.37 7.84
CA VAL A 129 -13.08 12.10 7.78
C VAL A 129 -12.29 11.93 6.48
N TYR A 130 -12.37 12.86 5.51
CA TYR A 130 -11.69 12.66 4.22
C TYR A 130 -11.36 13.97 3.48
N ALA A 131 -10.21 14.00 2.81
CA ALA A 131 -9.85 15.05 1.85
C ALA A 131 -10.40 14.76 0.45
N ARG A 132 -11.14 15.72 -0.12
CA ARG A 132 -11.57 15.72 -1.52
C ARG A 132 -10.63 16.60 -2.33
N TYR A 133 -10.09 16.08 -3.43
CA TYR A 133 -9.15 16.83 -4.27
C TYR A 133 -9.84 17.35 -5.53
N ALA A 134 -9.56 18.59 -5.89
CA ALA A 134 -9.96 19.15 -7.17
C ALA A 134 -8.97 18.70 -8.25
N HIS A 135 -9.49 18.06 -9.30
CA HIS A 135 -8.70 17.57 -10.42
C HIS A 135 -9.26 18.09 -11.73
N VAL A 136 -8.35 18.37 -12.67
CA VAL A 136 -8.72 18.75 -14.02
C VAL A 136 -8.86 17.49 -14.88
N MET A 137 -10.09 17.16 -15.29
CA MET A 137 -10.33 16.17 -16.34
C MET A 137 -9.74 16.67 -17.66
N PRO A 138 -9.07 15.81 -18.48
CA PRO A 138 -9.06 14.35 -18.44
C PRO A 138 -7.86 13.70 -17.73
N ARG A 139 -6.90 14.45 -17.17
CA ARG A 139 -5.62 13.90 -16.65
C ARG A 139 -5.82 12.87 -15.53
N PHE A 140 -6.78 13.12 -14.64
CA PHE A 140 -7.12 12.22 -13.55
C PHE A 140 -7.65 10.86 -14.03
N LEU A 141 -8.23 10.75 -15.24
CA LEU A 141 -8.68 9.46 -15.78
C LEU A 141 -7.49 8.53 -16.06
N VAL A 142 -6.39 9.06 -16.59
CA VAL A 142 -5.18 8.28 -16.85
C VAL A 142 -4.60 7.76 -15.54
N TYR A 143 -4.50 8.64 -14.55
CA TYR A 143 -4.08 8.26 -13.20
C TYR A 143 -4.99 7.19 -12.58
N ALA A 144 -6.30 7.40 -12.65
CA ALA A 144 -7.29 6.46 -12.10
C ALA A 144 -7.20 5.09 -12.79
N TRP A 145 -7.06 5.06 -14.12
CA TRP A 145 -6.88 3.81 -14.87
C TRP A 145 -5.62 3.06 -14.44
N PHE A 146 -4.50 3.76 -14.33
CA PHE A 146 -3.26 3.19 -13.82
C PHE A 146 -3.45 2.58 -12.42
N TYR A 147 -4.08 3.32 -11.51
CA TYR A 147 -4.28 2.90 -10.13
C TYR A 147 -5.22 1.68 -10.04
N TRP A 148 -6.33 1.70 -10.78
CA TRP A 148 -7.27 0.58 -10.89
C TRP A 148 -6.62 -0.67 -11.48
N LEU A 149 -5.83 -0.52 -12.54
CA LEU A 149 -5.09 -1.63 -13.14
C LEU A 149 -4.10 -2.24 -12.13
N GLY A 150 -3.43 -1.39 -11.34
CA GLY A 150 -2.56 -1.83 -10.25
C GLY A 150 -3.29 -2.63 -9.18
N LEU A 151 -4.42 -2.13 -8.67
CA LEU A 151 -5.23 -2.82 -7.66
C LEU A 151 -5.81 -4.14 -8.16
N LEU A 152 -6.36 -4.15 -9.38
CA LEU A 152 -6.85 -5.37 -10.03
C LEU A 152 -5.72 -6.36 -10.25
N GLY A 153 -4.54 -5.88 -10.66
CA GLY A 153 -3.34 -6.69 -10.75
C GLY A 153 -3.00 -7.32 -9.42
N MET A 154 -2.95 -6.54 -8.32
CA MET A 154 -2.68 -7.07 -6.99
C MET A 154 -3.66 -8.19 -6.61
N ALA A 155 -4.97 -7.97 -6.75
CA ALA A 155 -5.98 -8.97 -6.44
C ALA A 155 -5.85 -10.23 -7.32
N ALA A 156 -5.70 -10.07 -8.63
CA ALA A 156 -5.62 -11.18 -9.58
C ALA A 156 -4.34 -12.01 -9.41
N PHE A 157 -3.17 -11.36 -9.35
CA PHE A 157 -1.89 -12.06 -9.23
C PHE A 157 -1.73 -12.72 -7.85
N SER A 158 -2.23 -12.10 -6.77
CA SER A 158 -2.19 -12.73 -5.44
C SER A 158 -3.17 -13.90 -5.33
N GLY A 159 -4.40 -13.76 -5.82
CA GLY A 159 -5.39 -14.84 -5.83
C GLY A 159 -4.95 -16.03 -6.68
N HIS A 160 -4.51 -15.78 -7.91
CA HIS A 160 -3.98 -16.81 -8.79
C HIS A 160 -2.69 -17.44 -8.23
N GLY A 161 -1.83 -16.65 -7.58
CA GLY A 161 -0.66 -17.14 -6.87
C GLY A 161 -1.02 -18.09 -5.72
N ALA A 162 -2.03 -17.76 -4.93
CA ALA A 162 -2.52 -18.59 -3.83
C ALA A 162 -3.12 -19.92 -4.30
N MET A 163 -3.68 -19.99 -5.51
CA MET A 163 -4.22 -21.22 -6.08
C MET A 163 -3.15 -22.18 -6.60
N ILE A 164 -2.00 -21.65 -7.05
CA ILE A 164 -0.94 -22.46 -7.71
C ILE A 164 0.22 -22.79 -6.77
N CYS A 165 0.47 -21.95 -5.75
CA CYS A 165 1.55 -22.20 -4.79
C CYS A 165 1.31 -23.50 -4.04
N GLN A 166 2.28 -24.41 -4.12
CA GLN A 166 2.31 -25.66 -3.36
C GLN A 166 2.79 -25.44 -1.91
N ASP A 167 3.59 -24.40 -1.70
CA ASP A 167 4.05 -23.99 -0.39
C ASP A 167 2.90 -23.32 0.39
N GLU A 168 2.40 -24.02 1.41
CA GLU A 168 1.26 -23.58 2.23
C GLU A 168 1.52 -22.24 2.94
N ARG A 169 2.77 -21.91 3.29
CA ARG A 169 3.09 -20.61 3.90
C ARG A 169 3.00 -19.50 2.87
N ARG A 170 3.66 -19.66 1.72
CA ARG A 170 3.63 -18.64 0.64
C ARG A 170 2.21 -18.45 0.14
N LYS A 171 1.45 -19.54 0.01
CA LYS A 171 0.01 -19.53 -0.25
C LYS A 171 -0.76 -18.73 0.80
N ARG A 172 -0.53 -18.97 2.10
CA ARG A 172 -1.17 -18.19 3.18
C ARG A 172 -0.82 -16.71 3.12
N GLN A 173 0.44 -16.36 2.85
CA GLN A 173 0.87 -14.96 2.69
C GLN A 173 0.21 -14.29 1.48
N LEU A 174 0.10 -14.98 0.34
CA LEU A 174 -0.61 -14.51 -0.83
C LEU A 174 -2.12 -14.35 -0.58
N THR A 175 -2.73 -15.29 0.15
CA THR A 175 -4.14 -15.19 0.57
C THR A 175 -4.36 -14.02 1.51
N LEU A 176 -3.45 -13.75 2.45
CA LEU A 176 -3.51 -12.57 3.31
C LEU A 176 -3.41 -11.27 2.50
N LEU A 177 -2.53 -11.24 1.49
CA LEU A 177 -2.37 -10.05 0.65
C LEU A 177 -3.58 -9.84 -0.28
N CYS A 178 -4.12 -10.92 -0.86
CA CYS A 178 -5.36 -10.90 -1.64
C CYS A 178 -6.54 -10.43 -0.77
N GLY A 179 -6.71 -11.08 0.39
CA GLY A 179 -7.74 -10.75 1.37
C GLY A 179 -7.64 -9.31 1.85
N GLY A 180 -6.44 -8.83 2.20
CA GLY A 180 -6.20 -7.43 2.55
C GLY A 180 -6.55 -6.47 1.41
N THR A 181 -6.12 -6.78 0.19
CA THR A 181 -6.41 -5.96 -1.01
C THR A 181 -7.91 -5.82 -1.25
N LEU A 182 -8.64 -6.94 -1.21
CA LEU A 182 -10.09 -6.95 -1.38
C LEU A 182 -10.80 -6.28 -0.18
N ALA A 183 -10.33 -6.52 1.04
CA ALA A 183 -10.92 -6.00 2.26
C ALA A 183 -10.83 -4.47 2.36
N PHE A 184 -9.83 -3.81 1.76
CA PHE A 184 -9.82 -2.35 1.68
C PHE A 184 -10.50 -1.82 0.41
N THR A 185 -10.36 -2.51 -0.73
CA THR A 185 -10.88 -2.04 -2.02
C THR A 185 -12.41 -2.12 -2.07
N ILE A 186 -13.01 -3.25 -1.69
CA ILE A 186 -14.46 -3.47 -1.81
C ILE A 186 -15.25 -2.49 -0.93
N PRO A 187 -14.94 -2.32 0.38
CA PRO A 187 -15.65 -1.33 1.21
C PRO A 187 -15.47 0.09 0.71
N SER A 188 -14.29 0.45 0.19
CA SER A 188 -14.03 1.78 -0.39
C SER A 188 -14.91 2.05 -1.60
N ILE A 189 -15.05 1.07 -2.50
CA ILE A 189 -15.95 1.18 -3.66
C ILE A 189 -17.40 1.27 -3.20
N ALA A 190 -17.83 0.38 -2.31
CA ALA A 190 -19.20 0.34 -1.81
C ALA A 190 -19.60 1.68 -1.18
N LEU A 191 -18.73 2.25 -0.35
CA LEU A 191 -18.95 3.56 0.25
C LEU A 191 -19.05 4.67 -0.82
N SER A 192 -18.20 4.63 -1.84
CA SER A 192 -18.22 5.60 -2.94
C SER A 192 -19.49 5.56 -3.80
N TRP A 193 -20.14 4.40 -3.87
CA TRP A 193 -21.40 4.21 -4.56
C TRP A 193 -22.59 4.69 -3.71
N VAL A 194 -22.58 4.37 -2.42
CA VAL A 194 -23.66 4.72 -1.48
C VAL A 194 -23.67 6.22 -1.17
N VAL A 195 -22.50 6.86 -1.10
CA VAL A 195 -22.36 8.27 -0.70
C VAL A 195 -21.76 9.09 -1.83
N PRO A 196 -22.58 9.72 -2.72
CA PRO A 196 -22.10 10.40 -3.93
C PRO A 196 -21.12 11.55 -3.68
N THR A 197 -21.15 12.16 -2.49
CA THR A 197 -20.25 13.24 -2.07
C THR A 197 -18.79 12.78 -1.92
N THR A 198 -18.54 11.47 -1.91
CA THR A 198 -17.21 10.86 -1.73
C THR A 198 -16.48 10.52 -3.05
N ARG A 199 -17.12 10.69 -4.22
CA ARG A 199 -16.51 10.31 -5.52
C ARG A 199 -15.18 11.00 -5.84
N GLY A 200 -14.91 12.17 -5.25
CA GLY A 200 -13.62 12.88 -5.35
C GLY A 200 -12.67 12.68 -4.15
N ALA A 201 -13.06 11.83 -3.20
CA ALA A 201 -12.32 11.53 -1.97
C ALA A 201 -11.85 10.07 -1.90
N LEU A 202 -12.01 9.32 -3.00
CA LEU A 202 -11.61 7.93 -3.11
C LEU A 202 -10.18 7.66 -2.62
N PRO A 203 -9.13 8.46 -2.96
CA PRO A 203 -7.78 8.23 -2.45
C PRO A 203 -7.67 8.26 -0.92
N SER A 204 -8.39 9.18 -0.28
CA SER A 204 -8.42 9.32 1.19
C SER A 204 -9.16 8.14 1.83
N ILE A 205 -10.33 7.78 1.29
CA ILE A 205 -11.13 6.65 1.78
C ILE A 205 -10.34 5.34 1.67
N LEU A 206 -9.69 5.10 0.53
CA LEU A 206 -8.86 3.92 0.31
C LEU A 206 -7.75 3.83 1.36
N CYS A 207 -7.13 4.95 1.74
CA CYS A 207 -6.06 4.95 2.73
C CYS A 207 -6.57 4.69 4.16
N HIS A 208 -7.76 5.20 4.52
CA HIS A 208 -8.38 4.85 5.81
C HIS A 208 -8.67 3.36 5.93
N PHE A 209 -9.19 2.74 4.87
CA PHE A 209 -9.37 1.29 4.83
C PHE A 209 -8.06 0.53 4.65
N ALA A 210 -6.97 1.18 4.23
CA ALA A 210 -5.65 0.56 4.10
C ALA A 210 -5.08 0.11 5.45
N LEU A 211 -5.62 0.57 6.59
CA LEU A 211 -5.33 -0.03 7.89
C LEU A 211 -5.59 -1.55 7.90
N LEU A 212 -6.64 -2.03 7.20
CA LEU A 212 -6.91 -3.46 7.04
C LEU A 212 -5.77 -4.16 6.29
N LEU A 213 -5.27 -3.54 5.22
CA LEU A 213 -4.11 -4.03 4.50
C LEU A 213 -2.86 -4.01 5.40
N ALA A 214 -2.64 -2.96 6.18
CA ALA A 214 -1.51 -2.85 7.11
C ALA A 214 -1.53 -3.96 8.16
N VAL A 215 -2.70 -4.31 8.71
CA VAL A 215 -2.86 -5.45 9.62
C VAL A 215 -2.53 -6.78 8.92
N CYS A 216 -2.98 -6.97 7.68
CA CYS A 216 -2.61 -8.14 6.88
C CYS A 216 -1.10 -8.22 6.62
N LEU A 217 -0.45 -7.09 6.31
CA LEU A 217 1.00 -7.00 6.10
C LEU A 217 1.78 -7.26 7.40
N ALA A 218 1.31 -6.75 8.54
CA ALA A 218 1.90 -7.03 9.84
C ALA A 218 1.86 -8.54 10.14
N ARG A 219 0.72 -9.20 9.87
CA ARG A 219 0.58 -10.65 10.03
C ARG A 219 1.47 -11.43 9.06
N LEU A 220 1.62 -10.94 7.82
CA LEU A 220 2.53 -11.51 6.83
C LEU A 220 3.97 -11.49 7.32
N LEU A 221 4.41 -10.39 7.93
CA LEU A 221 5.75 -10.25 8.52
C LEU A 221 5.96 -11.17 9.72
N VAL A 222 4.96 -11.36 10.58
CA VAL A 222 5.02 -12.33 11.68
C VAL A 222 5.19 -13.75 11.16
N LEU A 223 4.45 -14.12 10.11
CA LEU A 223 4.61 -15.42 9.43
C LEU A 223 5.97 -15.52 8.75
N GLU A 224 6.57 -14.40 8.33
CA GLU A 224 7.90 -14.41 7.72
C GLU A 224 8.99 -14.74 8.74
N ARG A 225 8.84 -14.25 9.97
CA ARG A 225 9.83 -14.40 11.03
C ARG A 225 9.85 -15.79 11.67
N ARG A 226 8.68 -16.38 11.94
CA ARG A 226 8.58 -17.67 12.66
C ARG A 226 9.39 -18.79 12.00
N GLU A 227 9.46 -18.81 10.67
CA GLU A 227 10.19 -19.87 9.96
C GLU A 227 11.70 -19.75 10.11
N THR A 228 12.22 -18.52 10.18
CA THR A 228 13.67 -18.35 10.37
C THR A 228 14.11 -18.84 11.75
N GLU A 229 13.29 -18.62 12.78
CA GLU A 229 13.55 -19.14 14.13
C GLU A 229 13.53 -20.68 14.17
N GLU A 230 12.58 -21.32 13.47
CA GLU A 230 12.46 -22.79 13.39
C GLU A 230 13.55 -23.44 12.51
N THR A 231 14.11 -22.71 11.53
CA THR A 231 15.22 -23.18 10.67
C THR A 231 16.59 -23.08 11.36
N ASP A 232 16.76 -22.16 12.32
CA ASP A 232 18.00 -22.01 13.09
C ASP A 232 18.07 -22.95 14.32
N GLU A 233 16.94 -23.51 14.77
CA GLU A 233 16.88 -24.43 15.92
C GLU A 233 17.47 -25.86 15.71
N PRO A 234 17.43 -26.51 14.52
CA PRO A 234 17.91 -27.89 14.37
C PRO A 234 19.44 -28.04 14.43
N VAL A 235 20.24 -26.97 14.30
CA VAL A 235 21.71 -27.08 14.27
C VAL A 235 22.34 -27.08 15.67
N LEU A 236 21.66 -26.54 16.70
CA LEU A 236 22.19 -26.53 18.07
C LEU A 236 21.93 -27.82 18.85
N ALA A 237 21.03 -28.68 18.37
CA ALA A 237 20.67 -29.94 19.03
C ALA A 237 21.62 -31.12 18.70
N GLU A 238 22.40 -31.05 17.62
CA GLU A 238 23.40 -32.07 17.25
C GLU A 238 24.82 -31.76 17.76
N ALA A 239 25.02 -30.63 18.45
CA ALA A 239 26.31 -30.21 18.98
C ALA A 239 26.45 -30.36 20.52
N ARG A 240 25.57 -31.15 21.16
CA ARG A 240 25.65 -31.47 22.59
C ARG A 240 25.72 -32.96 22.85
#